data_AF-A0A3D3DG98-F1
#
_entry.id   AF-A0A3D3DG98-F1
#
_cell.length_a   1.000
_cell.length_b   1.000
_cell.length_c   1.000
_cell.angle_alpha   90.00
_cell.angle_beta   90.00
_cell.angle_gamma   90.00
#
_symmetry.space_group_name_H-M   'P 1'
#
loop_
_entity.id
_entity.type
_entity.pdbx_description
1 polymer ?
#
loop_
_entity_poly.entity_id
_entity_poly.type
_entity_poly.pdbx_seq_one_letter_code
_entity_poly.pdbx_strand_id
1 'polypeptide(L)'
;METEFSGIEQRLERLKRCLTKLEPLKEKSKEEFYQDEYLQDIVERNLEVAIQSCIDIANRIISLDELEKPKDYYGSIIRLGEENILPYDFAQKFAPITGFRNILIHEYLDIDWDEVYKNLQRMDQFYKFMDYVKKWLSQKK
;
A
#
# COMPACT_ATOMS: atom_id res chain seq x y z
N MET A 1 -7.86 -0.09 -25.02
CA MET A 1 -6.90 0.01 -23.90
C MET A 1 -6.05 -1.24 -23.96
N GLU A 2 -4.73 -1.10 -24.03
CA GLU A 2 -3.81 -2.25 -23.98
C GLU A 2 -4.13 -3.10 -22.76
N THR A 3 -4.37 -4.38 -23.01
CA THR A 3 -4.77 -5.36 -22.00
C THR A 3 -3.73 -5.54 -20.90
N GLU A 4 -2.49 -5.12 -21.14
CA GLU A 4 -1.35 -5.34 -20.25
C GLU A 4 -1.35 -4.49 -18.96
N PHE A 5 -1.92 -3.28 -19.01
CA PHE A 5 -2.00 -2.36 -17.85
C PHE A 5 -3.28 -2.54 -17.02
N SER A 6 -4.27 -3.27 -17.55
CA SER A 6 -5.56 -3.50 -16.89
C SER A 6 -5.42 -4.04 -15.46
N GLY A 7 -4.42 -4.90 -15.22
CA GLY A 7 -4.13 -5.44 -13.90
C GLY A 7 -3.64 -4.40 -12.90
N ILE A 8 -2.94 -3.35 -13.35
CA ILE A 8 -2.52 -2.23 -12.49
C ILE A 8 -3.73 -1.35 -12.17
N GLU A 9 -4.53 -1.02 -13.18
CA GLU A 9 -5.72 -0.16 -13.02
C GLU A 9 -6.74 -0.78 -12.04
N GLN A 10 -6.99 -2.08 -12.14
CA GLN A 10 -7.87 -2.80 -11.21
C GLN A 10 -7.37 -2.75 -9.76
N ARG A 11 -6.03 -2.83 -9.56
CA ARG A 11 -5.43 -2.75 -8.23
C ARG A 11 -5.41 -1.33 -7.68
N LEU A 12 -5.23 -0.32 -8.53
CA LEU A 12 -5.39 1.09 -8.13
C LEU A 12 -6.82 1.37 -7.66
N GLU A 13 -7.82 0.83 -8.36
CA GLU A 13 -9.22 0.94 -7.95
C GLU A 13 -9.49 0.19 -6.64
N ARG A 14 -8.92 -1.01 -6.47
CA ARG A 14 -9.02 -1.75 -5.20
C ARG A 14 -8.39 -0.99 -4.04
N LEU A 15 -7.19 -0.45 -4.23
CA LEU A 15 -6.49 0.39 -3.27
C LEU A 15 -7.35 1.59 -2.89
N LYS A 16 -7.87 2.33 -3.89
CA LYS A 16 -8.75 3.48 -3.68
C LYS A 16 -9.94 3.13 -2.80
N ARG A 17 -10.63 2.01 -3.08
CA ARG A 17 -11.78 1.56 -2.28
C ARG A 17 -11.42 1.26 -0.83
N CYS A 18 -10.25 0.70 -0.56
CA CYS A 18 -9.77 0.49 0.80
C CYS A 18 -9.53 1.84 1.50
N LEU A 19 -8.85 2.78 0.84
CA LEU A 19 -8.60 4.10 1.42
C LEU A 19 -9.90 4.86 1.69
N THR A 20 -10.86 4.88 0.76
CA THR A 20 -12.17 5.53 0.98
C THR A 20 -12.93 4.95 2.17
N LYS A 21 -12.78 3.66 2.48
CA LYS A 21 -13.36 3.06 3.69
C LYS A 21 -12.64 3.48 4.97
N LEU A 22 -11.32 3.70 4.89
CA LEU A 22 -10.49 4.10 6.02
C LEU A 22 -10.62 5.59 6.36
N GLU A 23 -10.94 6.45 5.38
CA GLU A 23 -11.08 7.91 5.58
C GLU A 23 -11.96 8.29 6.78
N PRO A 24 -13.21 7.84 6.91
CA PRO A 24 -14.03 8.20 8.07
C PRO A 24 -13.50 7.62 9.39
N LEU A 25 -12.71 6.55 9.33
CA LEU A 25 -12.13 5.91 10.52
C LEU A 25 -10.85 6.63 10.99
N LYS A 26 -10.14 7.30 10.08
CA LYS A 26 -8.97 8.15 10.41
C LYS A 26 -9.35 9.27 11.37
N GLU A 27 -10.57 9.79 11.27
CA GLU A 27 -11.09 10.88 12.13
C GLU A 27 -11.42 10.42 13.57
N LYS A 28 -11.37 9.12 13.85
CA LYS A 28 -11.60 8.58 15.19
C LYS A 28 -10.40 8.82 16.09
N SER A 29 -10.69 9.24 17.32
CA SER A 29 -9.67 9.36 18.36
C SER A 29 -9.05 7.99 18.65
N LYS A 30 -7.85 8.01 19.25
CA LYS A 30 -7.16 6.78 19.64
C LYS A 30 -8.00 6.02 20.66
N GLU A 31 -8.62 6.72 21.61
CA GLU A 31 -9.48 6.13 22.62
C GLU A 31 -10.70 5.43 22.00
N GLU A 32 -11.38 6.06 21.04
CA GLU A 32 -12.48 5.41 20.29
C GLU A 32 -11.99 4.17 19.53
N PHE A 33 -10.81 4.23 18.90
CA PHE A 33 -10.22 3.09 18.18
C PHE A 33 -9.95 1.90 19.11
N TYR A 34 -9.46 2.16 20.32
CA TYR A 34 -9.12 1.10 21.29
C TYR A 34 -10.35 0.45 21.94
N GLN A 35 -11.49 1.14 21.94
CA GLN A 35 -12.72 0.64 22.56
C GLN A 35 -13.66 -0.08 21.57
N ASP A 36 -13.34 -0.12 20.28
CA ASP A 36 -14.19 -0.68 19.22
C ASP A 36 -13.43 -1.74 18.41
N GLU A 37 -13.60 -3.01 18.79
CA GLU A 37 -13.00 -4.17 18.12
C GLU A 37 -13.47 -4.31 16.66
N TYR A 38 -14.71 -3.91 16.34
CA TYR A 38 -15.19 -3.95 14.96
C TYR A 38 -14.48 -2.92 14.09
N LEU A 39 -14.20 -1.74 14.64
CA LEU A 39 -13.43 -0.72 13.96
C LEU A 39 -11.98 -1.18 13.74
N GLN A 40 -11.38 -1.85 14.72
CA GLN A 40 -10.05 -2.46 14.61
C GLN A 40 -9.99 -3.46 13.45
N ASP A 41 -10.91 -4.42 13.40
CA ASP A 41 -11.01 -5.43 12.33
C ASP A 41 -11.15 -4.78 10.94
N ILE A 42 -11.99 -3.75 10.84
CA ILE A 42 -12.20 -3.03 9.57
C ILE A 42 -10.92 -2.31 9.15
N VAL A 43 -10.23 -1.64 10.08
CA VAL A 43 -9.00 -0.91 9.79
C VAL A 43 -7.89 -1.87 9.37
N GLU A 44 -7.66 -2.92 10.16
CA GLU A 44 -6.67 -3.96 9.90
C GLU A 44 -6.81 -4.52 8.48
N ARG A 45 -8.01 -5.02 8.16
CA ARG A 45 -8.26 -5.66 6.86
C ARG A 45 -8.10 -4.69 5.68
N ASN A 46 -8.52 -3.43 5.83
CA ASN A 46 -8.38 -2.47 4.74
C ASN A 46 -6.94 -1.99 4.57
N LEU A 47 -6.15 -1.87 5.65
CA LEU A 47 -4.71 -1.59 5.57
C LEU A 47 -3.96 -2.75 4.91
N GLU A 48 -4.21 -3.99 5.33
CA GLU A 48 -3.62 -5.19 4.74
C GLU A 48 -3.83 -5.22 3.22
N VAL A 49 -5.07 -5.06 2.78
CA VAL A 49 -5.44 -5.09 1.35
C VAL A 49 -4.87 -3.89 0.59
N ALA A 50 -4.82 -2.70 1.21
CA ALA A 50 -4.20 -1.52 0.60
C ALA A 50 -2.71 -1.76 0.34
N ILE A 51 -1.99 -2.29 1.34
CA ILE A 51 -0.57 -2.59 1.23
C ILE A 51 -0.33 -3.69 0.18
N GLN A 52 -1.14 -4.76 0.21
CA GLN A 52 -1.02 -5.81 -0.80
C GLN A 52 -1.23 -5.29 -2.22
N SER A 53 -2.18 -4.38 -2.41
CA SER A 53 -2.43 -3.76 -3.71
C SER A 53 -1.20 -2.99 -4.20
N CYS A 54 -0.49 -2.28 -3.30
CA CYS A 54 0.74 -1.58 -3.64
C CYS A 54 1.88 -2.55 -4.04
N ILE A 55 2.05 -3.64 -3.28
CA ILE A 55 3.05 -4.67 -3.56
C ILE A 55 2.80 -5.31 -4.94
N ASP A 56 1.55 -5.68 -5.22
CA ASP A 56 1.20 -6.30 -6.50
C ASP A 56 1.39 -5.34 -7.68
N ILE A 57 1.05 -4.05 -7.50
CA ILE A 57 1.30 -3.02 -8.51
C ILE A 57 2.80 -2.91 -8.77
N ALA A 58 3.62 -2.84 -7.73
CA ALA A 58 5.07 -2.76 -7.88
C ALA A 58 5.65 -3.96 -8.63
N ASN A 59 5.24 -5.18 -8.26
CA ASN A 59 5.66 -6.39 -8.95
C ASN A 59 5.18 -6.44 -10.41
N ARG A 60 3.98 -5.93 -10.69
CA ARG A 60 3.47 -5.87 -12.06
C ARG A 60 4.26 -4.88 -12.91
N ILE A 61 4.61 -3.72 -12.37
CA ILE A 61 5.44 -2.73 -13.05
C ILE A 61 6.84 -3.31 -13.34
N ILE A 62 7.47 -3.93 -12.33
CA ILE A 62 8.75 -4.64 -12.48
C ILE A 62 8.70 -5.67 -13.61
N SER A 63 7.61 -6.44 -13.68
CA SER A 63 7.42 -7.42 -14.74
C SER A 63 7.18 -6.82 -16.13
N LEU A 64 6.52 -5.66 -16.22
CA LEU A 64 6.21 -5.01 -17.50
C LEU A 64 7.43 -4.30 -18.09
N ASP A 65 8.23 -3.66 -17.23
CA ASP A 65 9.46 -2.97 -17.63
C ASP A 65 10.67 -3.91 -17.67
N GLU A 66 10.46 -5.23 -17.56
CA GLU A 66 11.49 -6.28 -17.57
C GLU A 66 12.66 -6.03 -16.59
N LEU A 67 12.34 -5.43 -15.45
CA LEU A 67 13.31 -5.05 -14.43
C LEU A 67 13.79 -6.29 -13.64
N GLU A 68 15.00 -6.21 -13.10
CA GLU A 68 15.53 -7.28 -12.25
C GLU A 68 14.60 -7.50 -11.04
N LYS A 69 14.23 -8.76 -10.83
CA LYS A 69 13.27 -9.14 -9.80
C LYS A 69 13.90 -9.02 -8.40
N PRO A 70 13.31 -8.24 -7.49
CA PRO A 70 13.80 -8.14 -6.11
C PRO A 70 13.55 -9.42 -5.32
N LYS A 71 14.28 -9.57 -4.21
CA LYS A 71 14.25 -10.76 -3.34
C LYS A 71 12.99 -10.84 -2.47
N ASP A 72 12.41 -9.71 -2.14
CA ASP A 72 11.26 -9.57 -1.26
C ASP A 72 10.40 -8.36 -1.63
N TYR A 73 9.28 -8.18 -0.92
CA TYR A 73 8.34 -7.10 -1.17
C TYR A 73 8.92 -5.71 -0.85
N TYR A 74 9.81 -5.63 0.13
CA TYR A 74 10.51 -4.38 0.44
C TYR A 74 11.33 -3.94 -0.78
N GLY A 75 12.12 -4.87 -1.34
CA GLY A 75 12.88 -4.69 -2.56
C GLY A 75 12.01 -4.32 -3.76
N SER A 76 10.77 -4.81 -3.86
CA SER A 76 9.83 -4.39 -4.91
C SER A 76 9.56 -2.89 -4.89
N ILE A 77 9.37 -2.30 -3.69
CA ILE A 77 9.15 -0.86 -3.56
C ILE A 77 10.44 -0.08 -3.83
N ILE A 78 11.57 -0.55 -3.31
CA ILE A 78 12.87 0.09 -3.54
C ILE A 78 13.23 0.11 -5.02
N ARG A 79 12.99 -1.00 -5.74
CA ARG A 79 13.26 -1.09 -7.17
C ARG A 79 12.50 -0.03 -7.97
N LEU A 80 11.24 0.27 -7.63
CA LEU A 80 10.53 1.37 -8.28
C LEU A 80 11.19 2.74 -8.02
N GLY A 81 11.83 2.92 -6.87
CA GLY A 81 12.60 4.12 -6.55
C GLY A 81 13.89 4.22 -7.38
N GLU A 82 14.61 3.12 -7.52
CA GLU A 82 15.84 3.02 -8.33
C GLU A 82 15.58 3.36 -9.80
N GLU A 83 14.41 2.97 -10.32
CA GLU A 83 13.98 3.22 -11.69
C GLU A 83 13.24 4.57 -11.88
N ASN A 84 13.27 5.44 -10.86
CA ASN A 84 12.63 6.77 -10.87
C ASN A 84 11.10 6.77 -11.10
N ILE A 85 10.44 5.64 -10.88
CA ILE A 85 8.98 5.49 -10.95
C ILE A 85 8.35 6.11 -9.70
N LEU A 86 9.01 5.91 -8.55
CA LEU A 86 8.77 6.64 -7.32
C LEU A 86 9.97 7.56 -7.04
N PRO A 87 9.79 8.73 -6.41
CA PRO A 87 10.93 9.43 -5.80
C PRO A 87 11.65 8.49 -4.83
N TYR A 88 12.98 8.39 -4.94
CA TYR A 88 13.74 7.41 -4.17
C TYR A 88 13.59 7.59 -2.65
N ASP A 89 13.54 8.83 -2.16
CA ASP A 89 13.33 9.13 -0.75
C ASP A 89 11.94 8.69 -0.25
N PHE A 90 10.92 8.81 -1.10
CA PHE A 90 9.58 8.29 -0.82
C PHE A 90 9.60 6.76 -0.79
N ALA A 91 10.22 6.10 -1.78
CA ALA A 91 10.33 4.65 -1.83
C ALA A 91 10.98 4.08 -0.56
N GLN A 92 12.09 4.66 -0.10
CA GLN A 92 12.76 4.26 1.15
C GLN A 92 11.86 4.39 2.39
N LYS A 93 11.05 5.44 2.47
CA LYS A 93 10.13 5.68 3.60
C LYS A 93 8.87 4.82 3.53
N PHE A 94 8.43 4.46 2.32
CA PHE A 94 7.21 3.70 2.09
C PHE A 94 7.45 2.19 2.15
N ALA A 95 8.60 1.70 1.68
CA ALA A 95 8.95 0.27 1.63
C ALA A 95 8.75 -0.49 2.97
N PRO A 96 9.04 0.06 4.17
CA PRO A 96 8.80 -0.64 5.43
C PRO A 96 7.35 -1.11 5.63
N ILE A 97 6.37 -0.48 4.97
CA ILE A 97 4.97 -0.87 5.07
C ILE A 97 4.70 -2.30 4.61
N THR A 98 5.56 -2.86 3.74
CA THR A 98 5.43 -4.24 3.29
C THR A 98 5.73 -5.24 4.41
N GLY A 99 6.62 -4.87 5.34
CA GLY A 99 6.89 -5.64 6.56
C GLY A 99 5.69 -5.63 7.50
N PHE A 100 5.07 -4.45 7.69
CA PHE A 100 3.85 -4.32 8.49
C PHE A 100 2.71 -5.22 7.96
N ARG A 101 2.52 -5.31 6.64
CA ARG A 101 1.55 -6.26 6.06
C ARG A 101 1.85 -7.73 6.42
N ASN A 102 3.12 -8.12 6.56
CA ASN A 102 3.45 -9.48 6.97
C ASN A 102 3.05 -9.73 8.42
N ILE A 103 3.25 -8.75 9.31
CA ILE A 103 2.82 -8.81 10.72
C ILE A 103 1.29 -9.00 10.78
N LEU A 104 0.52 -8.18 10.05
CA LEU A 104 -0.95 -8.27 10.04
C LEU A 104 -1.47 -9.66 9.66
N ILE A 105 -0.75 -10.41 8.82
CA ILE A 105 -1.22 -11.71 8.31
C ILE A 105 -0.67 -12.89 9.12
N HIS A 106 0.58 -12.79 9.58
CA HIS A 106 1.29 -13.93 10.17
C HIS A 106 1.38 -13.87 11.69
N GLU A 107 1.34 -12.68 12.29
CA GLU A 107 1.49 -12.44 13.73
C GLU A 107 0.15 -12.00 14.36
N TYR A 108 -0.97 -12.50 13.82
CA TYR A 108 -2.33 -12.08 14.20
C TYR A 108 -2.69 -12.28 15.69
N LEU A 109 -1.92 -13.08 16.44
CA LEU A 109 -2.10 -13.25 17.88
C LEU A 109 -1.54 -12.08 18.69
N ASP A 110 -0.60 -11.33 18.12
CA ASP A 110 0.20 -10.31 18.81
C ASP A 110 0.20 -8.99 18.02
N ILE A 111 -0.95 -8.64 17.39
CA ILE A 111 -1.09 -7.39 16.64
C ILE A 111 -0.86 -6.19 17.57
N ASP A 112 0.11 -5.36 17.22
CA ASP A 112 0.30 -4.05 17.85
C ASP A 112 -0.70 -3.03 17.28
N TRP A 113 -1.78 -2.82 18.02
CA TRP A 113 -2.84 -1.85 17.69
C TRP A 113 -2.34 -0.39 17.66
N ASP A 114 -1.24 -0.06 18.35
CA ASP A 114 -0.61 1.26 18.22
C ASP A 114 -0.03 1.45 16.82
N GLU A 115 0.61 0.41 16.28
CA GLU A 115 1.16 0.43 14.93
C GLU A 115 0.05 0.46 13.87
N VAL A 116 -1.05 -0.26 14.09
CA VAL A 116 -2.24 -0.20 13.21
C VAL A 116 -2.81 1.22 13.17
N TYR A 117 -3.08 1.83 14.33
CA TYR A 117 -3.60 3.18 14.40
C TYR A 117 -2.64 4.20 13.77
N LYS A 118 -1.33 4.06 14.01
CA LYS A 118 -0.30 4.91 13.39
C LYS A 118 -0.31 4.80 11.86
N ASN A 119 -0.48 3.61 11.31
CA ASN A 119 -0.56 3.41 9.86
C ASN A 119 -1.87 3.94 9.27
N LEU A 120 -2.99 3.85 10.00
CA LEU A 120 -4.25 4.50 9.65
C LEU A 120 -4.06 6.03 9.52
N GLN A 121 -3.42 6.66 10.52
CA GLN A 121 -3.15 8.10 10.50
C GLN A 121 -2.21 8.54 9.36
N ARG A 122 -1.37 7.62 8.87
CA ARG A 122 -0.41 7.88 7.78
C ARG A 122 -0.93 7.51 6.40
N MET A 123 -2.23 7.26 6.22
CA MET A 123 -2.78 6.74 4.96
C MET A 123 -2.54 7.63 3.72
N ASP A 124 -2.21 8.91 3.90
CA ASP A 124 -1.90 9.85 2.81
C ASP A 124 -0.71 9.38 1.93
N GLN A 125 0.18 8.54 2.48
CA GLN A 125 1.28 7.94 1.72
C GLN A 125 0.79 7.00 0.61
N PHE A 126 -0.36 6.33 0.77
CA PHE A 126 -0.94 5.48 -0.27
C PHE A 126 -1.48 6.29 -1.44
N TYR A 127 -2.09 7.44 -1.17
CA TYR A 127 -2.52 8.36 -2.22
C TYR A 127 -1.34 8.89 -3.03
N LYS A 128 -0.24 9.25 -2.36
CA LYS A 128 1.02 9.61 -3.04
C LYS A 128 1.53 8.49 -3.95
N PHE A 129 1.56 7.25 -3.44
CA PHE A 129 1.92 6.08 -4.25
C PHE A 129 1.03 5.94 -5.49
N MET A 130 -0.30 6.06 -5.33
CA MET A 130 -1.24 6.02 -6.46
C MET A 130 -0.94 7.09 -7.51
N ASP A 131 -0.64 8.31 -7.09
CA ASP A 131 -0.37 9.42 -8.01
C ASP A 131 0.93 9.22 -8.80
N TYR A 132 1.98 8.69 -8.16
CA TYR A 132 3.20 8.31 -8.86
C TYR A 132 2.96 7.20 -9.90
N VAL A 133 2.22 6.15 -9.53
CA VAL A 133 1.89 5.05 -10.46
C VAL A 133 1.03 5.55 -11.62
N LYS A 134 0.04 6.42 -11.37
CA LYS A 134 -0.77 7.02 -12.45
C LYS A 134 0.08 7.88 -13.38
N LYS A 135 1.03 8.65 -12.85
CA LYS A 135 1.98 9.42 -13.65
C LYS A 135 2.81 8.51 -14.54
N TRP A 136 3.36 7.42 -14.01
CA TRP A 136 4.08 6.42 -14.80
C TRP A 136 3.19 5.80 -15.88
N LEU A 137 1.95 5.40 -15.57
CA LEU A 137 0.99 4.88 -16.55
C LEU A 137 0.74 5.87 -17.70
N SER A 138 0.61 7.16 -17.39
CA SER A 138 0.36 8.20 -18.41
C SER A 138 1.55 8.45 -19.34
N GLN A 139 2.76 8.03 -18.96
CA GLN A 139 3.96 8.14 -19.79
C GLN A 139 4.16 6.91 -20.69
N LYS A 140 3.47 5.80 -20.38
CA LYS A 140 3.54 4.53 -21.13
C LYS A 140 2.41 4.37 -22.14
N LYS A 141 1.30 5.09 -21.97
CA LYS A 141 0.17 5.20 -22.92
C LYS A 141 0.40 6.32 -23.91
#